data_AF-A0A8T5UMA6-F1
#
_entry.id   AF-A0A8T5UMA6-F1
#
_cell.length_a   1.000
_cell.length_b   1.000
_cell.length_c   1.000
_cell.angle_alpha   90.00
_cell.angle_beta   90.00
_cell.angle_gamma   90.00
#
_symmetry.space_group_name_H-M   'P 1'
#
loop_
_entity.id
_entity.type
_entity.pdbx_description
1 polymer ?
#
loop_
_entity_poly.entity_id
_entity_poly.type
_entity_poly.pdbx_seq_one_letter_code
_entity_poly.pdbx_strand_id
1 'polypeptide(L)'
;MDNTYYSDDDTIYTIVYFTYTALHAIKEGYDVYGLIDAGGDSTEDAHNYGVKRMIQAGVIPITLESLVSEWMHDWNNPKAGELVENVYSNYGAMIGLK
;
A
#
# COMPACT_ATOMS: atom_id res chain seq x y z
N MET A 1 -2.26 -7.74 31.52
CA MET A 1 -0.93 -7.12 31.37
C MET A 1 -0.01 -8.22 30.92
N ASP A 2 0.07 -8.44 29.61
CA ASP A 2 1.20 -9.18 29.04
C ASP A 2 1.74 -8.31 27.91
N ASN A 3 2.99 -7.93 28.06
CA ASN A 3 3.62 -6.77 27.44
C ASN A 3 4.60 -7.26 26.36
N THR A 4 4.10 -8.13 25.47
CA THR A 4 4.91 -8.79 24.42
C THR A 4 4.79 -8.11 23.05
N TYR A 5 4.32 -6.86 22.99
CA TYR A 5 4.36 -6.01 21.79
C TYR A 5 5.70 -5.28 21.58
N TYR A 6 6.77 -5.81 22.16
CA TYR A 6 8.13 -5.34 21.97
C TYR A 6 9.00 -6.55 21.62
N SER A 7 8.92 -7.00 20.38
CA SER A 7 10.03 -7.72 19.74
C SER A 7 10.66 -6.75 18.74
N ASP A 8 11.71 -6.12 19.23
CA ASP A 8 12.82 -5.46 18.57
C ASP A 8 12.88 -5.56 17.02
N ASP A 9 13.00 -4.38 16.39
CA ASP A 9 13.88 -4.08 15.24
C ASP A 9 13.41 -4.25 13.78
N ASP A 10 12.11 -4.24 13.42
CA ASP A 10 11.72 -4.10 11.99
C ASP A 10 10.25 -3.69 11.69
N THR A 11 9.52 -3.08 12.62
CA THR A 11 8.16 -2.57 12.33
C THR A 11 8.25 -1.15 11.77
N ILE A 12 8.30 -1.01 10.44
CA ILE A 12 8.17 0.29 9.77
C ILE A 12 6.84 0.93 10.21
N TYR A 13 6.89 2.13 10.81
CA TYR A 13 5.72 2.99 11.01
C TYR A 13 5.30 3.62 9.66
N THR A 14 4.88 2.77 8.72
CA THR A 14 4.90 3.05 7.28
C THR A 14 4.08 4.27 6.90
N ILE A 15 2.90 4.44 7.49
CA ILE A 15 2.03 5.53 7.06
C ILE A 15 2.54 6.89 7.50
N VAL A 16 3.22 6.99 8.65
CA VAL A 16 3.78 8.26 9.13
C VAL A 16 4.89 8.72 8.19
N TYR A 17 5.84 7.83 7.87
CA TYR A 17 6.92 8.14 6.92
C TYR A 17 6.39 8.37 5.50
N PHE A 18 5.42 7.56 5.03
CA PHE A 18 4.76 7.78 3.73
C PHE A 18 4.03 9.12 3.68
N THR A 19 3.37 9.52 4.76
CA THR A 19 2.68 10.81 4.82
C THR A 19 3.67 11.96 4.64
N TYR A 20 4.82 11.93 5.33
CA TYR A 20 5.83 12.97 5.14
C TYR A 20 6.36 12.99 3.71
N THR A 21 6.79 11.84 3.18
CA THR A 21 7.30 11.74 1.80
C THR A 21 6.28 12.22 0.78
N ALA A 22 5.02 11.81 0.92
CA ALA A 22 3.94 12.21 0.03
C ALA A 22 3.68 13.72 0.07
N LEU A 23 3.65 14.32 1.27
CA LEU A 23 3.48 15.77 1.43
C LEU A 23 4.61 16.57 0.76
N HIS A 24 5.84 16.09 0.88
CA HIS A 24 6.99 16.71 0.22
C HIS A 24 6.89 16.61 -1.31
N ALA A 25 6.59 15.42 -1.84
CA ALA A 25 6.42 15.21 -3.27
C ALA A 25 5.28 16.05 -3.87
N ILE A 26 4.12 16.13 -3.17
CA ILE A 26 3.02 17.01 -3.58
C ILE A 26 3.45 18.47 -3.62
N LYS A 27 4.21 18.92 -2.62
CA LYS A 27 4.74 20.30 -2.57
C LYS A 27 5.69 20.60 -3.74
N GLU A 28 6.42 19.60 -4.21
CA GLU A 28 7.30 19.69 -5.38
C GLU A 28 6.54 19.58 -6.72
N GLY A 29 5.22 19.34 -6.68
CA GLY A 29 4.36 19.31 -7.87
C GLY A 29 4.24 17.93 -8.53
N TYR A 30 4.60 16.85 -7.82
CA TYR A 30 4.39 15.49 -8.30
C TYR A 30 2.97 14.99 -8.02
N ASP A 31 2.46 14.17 -8.94
CA ASP A 31 1.28 13.34 -8.67
C ASP A 31 1.70 12.15 -7.81
N VAL A 32 1.09 12.02 -6.62
CA VAL A 32 1.46 10.99 -5.65
C VAL A 32 0.37 9.94 -5.57
N TYR A 33 0.73 8.71 -5.92
CA TYR A 33 -0.11 7.52 -5.78
C TYR A 33 0.35 6.74 -4.54
N GLY A 34 -0.52 6.62 -3.54
CA GLY A 34 -0.24 5.98 -2.26
C GLY A 34 -0.73 4.54 -2.25
N LEU A 35 0.20 3.58 -2.16
CA LEU A 35 -0.11 2.15 -2.05
C LEU A 35 -0.52 1.81 -0.60
N ILE A 36 -1.81 1.95 -0.30
CA ILE A 36 -2.31 1.96 1.09
C ILE A 36 -2.31 0.58 1.74
N ASP A 37 -2.39 -0.49 0.94
CA ASP A 37 -2.39 -1.88 1.38
C ASP A 37 -0.99 -2.48 1.55
N ALA A 38 0.06 -1.71 1.26
CA ALA A 38 1.46 -2.11 1.44
C ALA A 38 2.07 -1.71 2.79
N GLY A 39 1.35 -0.90 3.59
CA GLY A 39 1.84 -0.37 4.86
C GLY A 39 0.96 -0.74 6.05
N GLY A 40 1.57 -0.97 7.21
CA GLY A 40 0.88 -1.14 8.49
C GLY A 40 1.23 -0.04 9.49
N ASP A 41 0.47 0.03 10.59
CA ASP A 41 0.76 0.89 11.73
C ASP A 41 0.56 0.16 13.06
N SER A 42 1.04 0.79 14.13
CA SER A 42 0.84 0.34 15.51
C SER A 42 -0.62 0.12 15.89
N THR A 43 -1.56 0.82 15.24
CA THR A 43 -3.01 0.64 15.42
C THR A 43 -3.74 0.88 14.11
N GLU A 44 -4.91 0.25 13.96
CA GLU A 44 -5.79 0.45 12.81
C GLU A 44 -6.26 1.91 12.70
N ASP A 45 -6.53 2.56 13.83
CA ASP A 45 -6.87 3.97 13.86
C ASP A 45 -5.73 4.85 13.33
N ALA A 46 -4.48 4.61 13.76
CA ALA A 46 -3.33 5.36 13.27
C ALA A 46 -3.18 5.23 11.75
N HIS A 47 -3.34 4.02 11.22
CA HIS A 47 -3.35 3.77 9.78
C HIS A 47 -4.46 4.55 9.07
N ASN A 48 -5.70 4.39 9.53
CA ASN A 48 -6.88 5.00 8.91
C ASN A 48 -6.81 6.53 8.91
N TYR A 49 -6.37 7.14 10.02
CA TYR A 49 -6.22 8.60 10.10
C TYR A 49 -5.01 9.10 9.31
N GLY A 50 -3.93 8.32 9.22
CA GLY A 50 -2.79 8.62 8.36
C GLY A 50 -3.18 8.65 6.88
N VAL A 51 -3.86 7.60 6.40
CA VAL A 51 -4.39 7.53 5.02
C VAL A 51 -5.35 8.69 4.75
N LYS A 52 -6.30 8.99 5.64
CA LYS A 52 -7.20 10.13 5.50
C LYS A 52 -6.46 11.46 5.34
N ARG A 53 -5.38 11.65 6.11
CA ARG A 53 -4.54 12.86 6.01
C ARG A 53 -3.81 12.94 4.66
N MET A 54 -3.29 11.83 4.16
CA MET A 54 -2.66 11.79 2.82
C MET A 54 -3.66 12.14 1.72
N ILE A 55 -4.87 11.59 1.78
CA ILE A 55 -5.94 11.90 0.82
C ILE A 55 -6.30 13.39 0.86
N GLN A 56 -6.43 13.97 2.06
CA GLN A 56 -6.68 15.41 2.21
C GLN A 56 -5.58 16.29 1.61
N ALA A 57 -4.35 15.79 1.57
CA ALA A 57 -3.23 16.50 0.96
C ALA A 57 -3.19 16.39 -0.57
N GLY A 58 -3.97 15.48 -1.17
CA GLY A 58 -4.01 15.25 -2.61
C GLY A 58 -3.35 13.95 -3.07
N VAL A 59 -3.02 13.04 -2.16
CA VAL A 59 -2.56 11.68 -2.53
C VAL A 59 -3.72 10.88 -3.12
N ILE A 60 -3.47 10.19 -4.24
CA ILE A 60 -4.41 9.26 -4.87
C ILE A 60 -4.22 7.87 -4.24
N PRO A 61 -5.18 7.35 -3.48
CA PRO A 61 -5.04 6.03 -2.87
C PRO A 61 -5.19 4.92 -3.93
N ILE A 62 -4.27 3.97 -3.94
CA ILE A 62 -4.30 2.77 -4.79
C ILE A 62 -3.97 1.51 -3.98
N THR A 63 -4.34 0.35 -4.53
CA THR A 63 -3.99 -0.98 -3.99
C THR A 63 -3.00 -1.69 -4.90
N LEU A 64 -2.31 -2.70 -4.38
CA LEU A 64 -1.39 -3.52 -5.17
C LEU A 64 -2.11 -4.18 -6.35
N GLU A 65 -3.35 -4.64 -6.13
CA GLU A 65 -4.19 -5.20 -7.19
C GLU A 65 -4.42 -4.20 -8.33
N SER A 66 -4.76 -2.96 -7.96
CA SER A 66 -5.04 -1.89 -8.93
C SER A 66 -3.76 -1.51 -9.69
N LEU A 67 -2.64 -1.35 -8.99
CA LEU A 67 -1.34 -1.00 -9.57
C LEU A 67 -0.89 -2.03 -10.61
N VAL A 68 -0.96 -3.31 -10.26
CA VAL A 68 -0.53 -4.40 -11.16
C VAL A 68 -1.47 -4.49 -12.36
N SER A 69 -2.78 -4.32 -12.14
CA SER A 69 -3.76 -4.29 -13.23
C SER A 69 -3.53 -3.12 -14.18
N GLU A 70 -3.21 -1.94 -13.67
CA GLU A 70 -2.87 -0.76 -14.47
C GLU A 70 -1.60 -0.99 -15.30
N TRP A 71 -0.55 -1.56 -14.71
CA TRP A 71 0.70 -1.84 -15.43
C TRP A 71 0.56 -2.93 -16.49
N MET A 72 -0.26 -3.94 -16.23
CA MET A 72 -0.48 -5.04 -17.17
C MET A 72 -1.31 -4.60 -18.38
N HIS A 73 -2.21 -3.61 -18.22
CA HIS A 73 -3.16 -3.04 -19.19
C HIS A 73 -4.16 -4.02 -19.85
N ASP A 74 -3.77 -5.27 -20.10
CA ASP A 74 -4.56 -6.29 -20.79
C ASP A 74 -4.32 -7.69 -20.21
N TRP A 75 -5.39 -8.41 -19.91
CA TRP A 75 -5.36 -9.80 -19.45
C TRP A 75 -4.99 -10.81 -20.55
N ASN A 76 -5.00 -10.39 -21.83
CA ASN A 76 -4.44 -11.19 -22.92
C ASN A 76 -2.91 -11.15 -22.98
N ASN A 77 -2.26 -10.40 -22.08
CA ASN A 77 -0.80 -10.35 -22.00
C ASN A 77 -0.26 -11.77 -21.69
N PRO A 78 0.72 -12.29 -22.45
CA PRO A 78 1.28 -13.62 -22.22
C PRO A 78 1.91 -13.79 -20.81
N LYS A 79 2.22 -12.70 -20.10
CA LYS A 79 2.71 -12.72 -18.71
C LYS A 79 1.60 -12.70 -17.65
N ALA A 80 0.33 -12.60 -18.04
CA ALA A 80 -0.79 -12.53 -17.10
C ALA A 80 -0.84 -13.75 -16.17
N GLY A 81 -0.61 -14.96 -16.71
CA GLY A 81 -0.57 -16.18 -15.90
C GLY A 81 0.52 -16.16 -14.83
N GLU A 82 1.72 -15.67 -15.17
CA GLU A 82 2.84 -15.54 -14.23
C GLU A 82 2.55 -14.49 -13.14
N LEU A 83 1.85 -13.40 -13.48
CA LEU A 83 1.42 -12.38 -12.52
C LEU A 83 0.37 -12.92 -11.54
N VAL A 84 -0.58 -13.74 -12.02
CA VAL A 84 -1.56 -14.41 -11.16
C VAL A 84 -0.87 -15.32 -10.14
N GLU A 85 0.05 -16.15 -10.61
CA GLU A 85 0.75 -17.11 -9.77
C GLU A 85 1.69 -16.42 -8.77
N ASN A 86 2.52 -15.49 -9.23
CA ASN A 86 3.63 -14.96 -8.42
C ASN A 86 3.29 -13.68 -7.65
N VAL A 87 2.26 -12.93 -8.05
CA VAL A 87 1.88 -11.67 -7.41
C VAL A 87 0.53 -11.83 -6.74
N TYR A 88 -0.54 -12.04 -7.51
CA TYR A 88 -1.89 -12.02 -6.95
C TYR A 88 -2.12 -13.12 -5.90
N SER A 89 -1.62 -14.34 -6.15
CA SER A 89 -1.78 -15.47 -5.21
C SER A 89 -0.97 -15.29 -3.92
N ASN A 90 0.19 -14.65 -3.98
CA ASN A 90 1.06 -14.46 -2.80
C ASN A 90 0.56 -13.34 -1.88
N TYR A 91 -0.10 -12.32 -2.43
CA TYR A 91 -0.55 -11.15 -1.67
C TYR A 91 -2.07 -11.13 -1.41
N GLY A 92 -2.79 -12.22 -1.74
CA GLY A 92 -4.25 -12.28 -1.58
C GLY A 92 -5.00 -11.21 -2.38
N ALA A 93 -4.34 -10.66 -3.39
CA ALA A 93 -4.76 -9.48 -4.15
C ALA A 93 -5.75 -9.82 -5.28
N MET A 94 -6.21 -11.08 -5.37
CA MET A 94 -7.38 -11.45 -6.15
C MET A 94 -8.39 -12.15 -5.26
N ILE A 95 -9.63 -11.66 -5.32
CA ILE A 95 -10.77 -12.16 -4.55
C ILE A 95 -10.91 -13.68 -4.76
N GLY A 96 -10.54 -14.46 -3.75
CA GLY A 96 -10.86 -15.89 -3.67
C GLY A 96 -9.73 -16.89 -3.94
N LEU A 97 -8.47 -16.47 -4.09
CA LEU A 97 -7.33 -17.40 -4.09
C LEU A 97 -6.71 -17.46 -2.69
N LYS A 98 -7.28 -18.33 -1.84
CA LYS A 98 -6.65 -18.83 -0.61
C LYS A 98 -6.78 -20.34 -0.56
#